data_AF-A0A380EJ48-F1
#
_entry.id   AF-A0A380EJ48-F1
#
_cell.length_a   1.000
_cell.length_b   1.000
_cell.length_c   1.000
_cell.angle_alpha   90.00
_cell.angle_beta   90.00
_cell.angle_gamma   90.00
#
_symmetry.space_group_name_H-M   'P 1'
#
loop_
_entity.id
_entity.type
_entity.pdbx_description
1 polymer ?
#
loop_
_entity_poly.entity_id
_entity_poly.type
_entity_poly.pdbx_seq_one_letter_code
_entity_poly.pdbx_strand_id
1 'polypeptide(L)'
;MTPGKGGQVVEGVPVFNTVEEAKNETGATVSVIYVPAPFAADSILEAADADLDMVICITEHIPVLDMVKVKRYLQGRKTRLVGPNCPGVITADECKIGIMPGYIHKKVMLV
;
A
#
# COMPACT_ATOMS: atom_id res chain seq x y z
N MET A 1 -6.46 -7.10 -1.09
CA MET A 1 -7.04 -7.77 -2.28
C MET A 1 -6.11 -8.89 -2.72
N THR A 2 -6.62 -9.89 -3.43
CA THR A 2 -5.82 -10.90 -4.12
C THR A 2 -6.64 -11.42 -5.30
N PRO A 3 -6.24 -11.16 -6.56
CA PRO A 3 -7.00 -11.59 -7.73
C PRO A 3 -7.28 -13.09 -7.71
N GLY A 4 -8.53 -13.46 -7.97
CA GLY A 4 -9.00 -14.85 -7.97
C GLY A 4 -9.36 -15.41 -6.59
N LYS A 5 -9.21 -14.62 -5.52
CA LYS A 5 -9.61 -14.99 -4.15
C LYS A 5 -10.69 -14.09 -3.55
N GLY A 6 -11.35 -13.26 -4.37
CA GLY A 6 -12.47 -12.43 -3.92
C GLY A 6 -13.57 -13.26 -3.25
N GLY A 7 -14.19 -12.71 -2.20
CA GLY A 7 -15.22 -13.36 -1.39
C GLY A 7 -14.69 -14.24 -0.26
N GLN A 8 -13.37 -14.45 -0.17
CA GLN A 8 -12.76 -15.12 0.99
C GLN A 8 -12.61 -14.16 2.18
N VAL A 9 -12.28 -14.71 3.35
CA VAL A 9 -11.96 -13.96 4.56
C VAL A 9 -10.64 -14.47 5.12
N VAL A 10 -9.72 -13.55 5.46
CA VAL A 10 -8.41 -13.86 6.06
C VAL A 10 -8.25 -13.01 7.32
N GLU A 11 -7.99 -13.64 8.47
CA GLU A 11 -7.88 -12.94 9.77
C GLU A 11 -9.10 -12.03 10.08
N GLY A 12 -10.29 -12.44 9.65
CA GLY A 12 -11.52 -11.65 9.81
C GLY A 12 -11.68 -10.48 8.83
N VAL A 13 -10.76 -10.30 7.88
CA VAL A 13 -10.78 -9.24 6.86
C VAL A 13 -11.27 -9.80 5.52
N PRO A 14 -12.24 -9.15 4.83
CA PRO A 14 -12.71 -9.59 3.53
C PRO A 14 -11.64 -9.45 2.45
N VAL A 15 -11.60 -10.42 1.55
CA VAL A 15 -10.71 -10.44 0.38
C VAL A 15 -11.50 -10.07 -0.85
N PHE A 16 -10.95 -9.16 -1.64
CA PHE A 16 -11.52 -8.65 -2.89
C PHE A 16 -10.61 -9.02 -4.07
N ASN A 17 -11.16 -8.99 -5.29
CA ASN A 17 -10.39 -9.28 -6.50
C ASN A 17 -9.60 -8.06 -6.99
N THR A 18 -10.12 -6.85 -6.79
CA THR A 18 -9.47 -5.60 -7.22
C THR A 18 -9.35 -4.60 -6.07
N VAL A 19 -8.47 -3.61 -6.22
CA VAL A 19 -8.36 -2.49 -5.26
C VAL A 19 -9.60 -1.61 -5.28
N GLU A 20 -10.19 -1.38 -6.45
CA GLU A 20 -11.40 -0.57 -6.60
C GLU A 20 -12.59 -1.16 -5.84
N GLU A 21 -12.82 -2.48 -5.97
CA GLU A 21 -13.84 -3.21 -5.21
C GLU A 21 -13.61 -3.05 -3.71
N ALA A 22 -12.37 -3.29 -3.26
CA ALA A 22 -12.01 -3.14 -1.86
C ALA A 22 -12.26 -1.72 -1.34
N LYS A 23 -11.90 -0.68 -2.11
CA LYS A 23 -12.12 0.72 -1.74
C LYS A 23 -13.61 1.02 -1.62
N ASN A 24 -14.42 0.61 -2.59
CA ASN A 24 -15.86 0.94 -2.62
C ASN A 24 -16.61 0.28 -1.46
N GLU A 25 -16.27 -0.96 -1.13
CA GLU A 25 -16.93 -1.72 -0.06
C GLU A 25 -16.46 -1.31 1.35
N THR A 26 -15.20 -0.89 1.51
CA THR A 26 -14.62 -0.62 2.84
C THR A 26 -14.40 0.86 3.15
N GLY A 27 -14.42 1.73 2.14
CA GLY A 27 -14.00 3.12 2.26
C GLY A 27 -12.49 3.30 2.51
N ALA A 28 -11.67 2.28 2.27
CA ALA A 28 -10.23 2.36 2.48
C ALA A 28 -9.59 3.50 1.67
N THR A 29 -8.77 4.32 2.32
CA THR A 29 -8.05 5.44 1.69
C THR A 29 -6.58 5.15 1.45
N VAL A 30 -6.06 4.07 2.03
CA VAL A 30 -4.64 3.68 1.99
C VAL A 30 -4.50 2.20 1.64
N SER A 31 -3.46 1.86 0.85
CA SER A 31 -3.09 0.48 0.54
C SER A 31 -1.65 0.17 0.94
N VAL A 32 -1.39 -1.08 1.33
CA VAL A 32 -0.05 -1.63 1.57
C VAL A 32 0.21 -2.81 0.63
N ILE A 33 1.38 -2.81 0.00
CA ILE A 33 1.76 -3.79 -1.03
C ILE A 33 2.84 -4.73 -0.49
N TYR A 34 2.47 -6.01 -0.41
CA TYR A 34 3.33 -7.16 -0.11
C TYR A 34 3.45 -8.11 -1.31
N VAL A 35 3.28 -7.58 -2.52
CA VAL A 35 3.25 -8.33 -3.78
C VAL A 35 4.68 -8.62 -4.25
N PRO A 36 4.97 -9.77 -4.87
CA PRO A 36 6.31 -10.05 -5.43
C PRO A 36 6.77 -9.00 -6.44
N ALA A 37 8.10 -8.78 -6.52
CA ALA A 37 8.72 -7.71 -7.30
C ALA A 37 8.24 -7.58 -8.76
N PRO A 38 8.04 -8.66 -9.54
CA PRO A 38 7.57 -8.56 -10.92
C PRO A 38 6.17 -7.95 -11.09
N PHE A 39 5.36 -7.96 -10.04
CA PHE A 39 3.96 -7.53 -10.09
C PHE A 39 3.69 -6.28 -9.23
N ALA A 40 4.65 -5.88 -8.39
CA ALA A 40 4.45 -4.78 -7.45
C ALA A 40 4.25 -3.43 -8.15
N ALA A 41 4.89 -3.19 -9.31
CA ALA A 41 4.66 -1.98 -10.08
C ALA A 41 3.19 -1.86 -10.53
N ASP A 42 2.62 -2.95 -11.04
CA ASP A 42 1.21 -3.00 -11.47
C ASP A 42 0.26 -2.77 -10.29
N SER A 43 0.55 -3.36 -9.12
CA SER A 43 -0.23 -3.11 -7.90
C SER A 43 -0.18 -1.65 -7.43
N ILE A 44 0.93 -0.93 -7.64
CA ILE A 44 1.00 0.51 -7.34
C ILE A 44 0.11 1.29 -8.31
N LEU A 45 0.12 0.95 -9.59
CA LEU A 45 -0.71 1.60 -10.61
C LEU A 45 -2.20 1.36 -10.35
N GLU A 46 -2.59 0.12 -10.05
CA GLU A 46 -3.98 -0.25 -9.71
C GLU A 46 -4.48 0.56 -8.50
N ALA A 47 -3.66 0.67 -7.45
CA ALA A 47 -4.00 1.46 -6.27
C ALA A 47 -4.12 2.96 -6.57
N ALA A 48 -3.34 3.48 -7.51
CA ALA A 48 -3.44 4.86 -7.97
C ALA A 48 -4.65 5.10 -8.89
N ASP A 49 -5.08 4.09 -9.65
CA ASP A 49 -6.29 4.15 -10.49
C ASP A 49 -7.56 4.07 -9.67
N ALA A 50 -7.54 3.32 -8.57
CA ALA A 50 -8.60 3.34 -7.57
C ALA A 50 -8.65 4.68 -6.79
N ASP A 51 -7.78 5.66 -7.09
CA ASP A 51 -7.73 6.98 -6.44
C ASP A 51 -7.61 6.87 -4.90
N LEU A 52 -6.70 6.00 -4.43
CA LEU A 52 -6.31 5.97 -3.02
C LEU A 52 -5.41 7.16 -2.70
N ASP A 53 -5.47 7.65 -1.46
CA ASP A 53 -4.69 8.80 -1.00
C ASP A 53 -3.21 8.43 -0.85
N MET A 54 -2.94 7.20 -0.41
CA MET A 54 -1.60 6.73 -0.15
C MET A 54 -1.42 5.24 -0.47
N VAL A 55 -0.26 4.92 -1.03
CA VAL A 55 0.18 3.54 -1.29
C VAL A 55 1.55 3.36 -0.64
N ILE A 56 1.69 2.30 0.15
CA ILE A 56 2.93 1.94 0.84
C ILE A 56 3.44 0.64 0.24
N CYS A 57 4.55 0.71 -0.50
CA CYS A 57 5.14 -0.47 -1.12
C CYS A 57 6.34 -0.96 -0.31
N ILE A 58 6.21 -2.15 0.27
CA ILE A 58 7.29 -2.78 1.06
C ILE A 58 8.27 -3.53 0.14
N THR A 59 7.76 -4.10 -0.94
CA THR A 59 8.48 -4.97 -1.88
C THR A 59 9.84 -4.40 -2.31
N GLU A 60 10.87 -5.25 -2.23
CA GLU A 60 12.23 -4.98 -2.69
C GLU A 60 12.47 -5.56 -4.10
N HIS A 61 13.55 -5.12 -4.76
CA HIS A 61 14.03 -5.62 -6.05
C HIS A 61 13.08 -5.41 -7.24
N ILE A 62 12.19 -4.41 -7.16
CA ILE A 62 11.43 -3.95 -8.32
C ILE A 62 12.41 -3.34 -9.33
N PRO A 63 12.36 -3.72 -10.64
CA PRO A 63 13.22 -3.11 -11.65
C PRO A 63 13.10 -1.59 -11.67
N VAL A 64 14.24 -0.89 -11.73
CA VAL A 64 14.27 0.58 -11.71
C VAL A 64 13.46 1.16 -12.86
N LEU A 65 13.48 0.54 -14.04
CA LEU A 65 12.71 0.98 -15.20
C LEU A 65 11.19 1.00 -14.92
N ASP A 66 10.68 0.04 -14.17
CA ASP A 66 9.26 0.03 -13.80
C ASP A 66 8.96 1.13 -12.79
N MET A 67 9.87 1.40 -11.86
CA MET A 67 9.72 2.52 -10.93
C MET A 67 9.81 3.90 -11.60
N VAL A 68 10.56 4.05 -12.70
CA VAL A 68 10.54 5.28 -13.51
C VAL A 68 9.15 5.49 -14.12
N LYS A 69 8.53 4.43 -14.67
CA LYS A 69 7.17 4.48 -15.22
C LYS A 69 6.13 4.82 -14.15
N VAL A 70 6.19 4.14 -12.99
CA VAL A 70 5.33 4.42 -11.83
C VAL A 70 5.48 5.88 -11.40
N LYS A 71 6.71 6.37 -11.25
CA LYS A 71 6.96 7.76 -10.84
C LYS A 71 6.34 8.74 -11.82
N ARG A 72 6.48 8.49 -13.13
CA ARG A 72 5.86 9.31 -14.18
C ARG A 72 4.33 9.25 -14.11
N TYR A 73 3.75 8.07 -13.89
CA TYR A 73 2.31 7.88 -13.81
C TYR A 73 1.67 8.65 -12.65
N LEU A 74 2.34 8.67 -11.50
CA LEU A 74 1.86 9.37 -10.30
C LEU A 74 2.00 10.90 -10.38
N GLN A 75 2.71 11.46 -11.38
CA GLN A 75 2.83 12.91 -11.51
C GLN A 75 1.47 13.55 -11.79
N GLY A 76 1.07 14.49 -10.94
CA GLY A 76 -0.22 15.20 -11.06
C GLY A 76 -1.42 14.44 -10.48
N ARG A 77 -1.21 13.23 -9.93
CA ARG A 77 -2.24 12.46 -9.23
C ARG A 77 -2.24 12.74 -7.73
N LYS A 78 -3.38 12.50 -7.08
CA LYS A 78 -3.55 12.63 -5.63
C LYS A 78 -2.73 11.60 -4.84
N THR A 79 -2.64 10.38 -5.38
CA THR A 79 -2.01 9.24 -4.71
C THR A 79 -0.54 9.48 -4.40
N ARG A 80 -0.19 9.36 -3.12
CA ARG A 80 1.19 9.43 -2.64
C ARG A 80 1.78 8.04 -2.49
N LEU A 81 2.99 7.83 -3.03
CA LEU A 81 3.74 6.59 -2.84
C LEU A 81 4.80 6.74 -1.75
N VAL A 82 4.83 5.80 -0.80
CA VAL A 82 5.95 5.57 0.12
C VAL A 82 6.64 4.27 -0.28
N GLY A 83 7.97 4.33 -0.45
CA GLY A 83 8.76 3.22 -1.01
C GLY A 83 8.99 3.35 -2.52
N PRO A 84 9.21 2.23 -3.24
CA PRO A 84 9.27 0.84 -2.76
C PRO A 84 10.52 0.58 -1.89
N ASN A 85 10.76 -0.68 -1.51
CA ASN A 85 11.88 -1.07 -0.65
C ASN A 85 11.96 -0.22 0.62
N CYS A 86 10.87 -0.22 1.39
CA CYS A 86 10.78 0.57 2.61
C CYS A 86 10.13 -0.24 3.75
N PRO A 87 10.39 0.12 5.02
CA PRO A 87 9.78 -0.58 6.15
C PRO A 87 8.31 -0.16 6.40
N GLY A 88 7.83 0.89 5.72
CA GLY A 88 6.48 1.43 5.82
C GLY A 88 6.40 2.74 6.63
N VAL A 89 5.23 3.00 7.23
CA VAL A 89 4.95 4.21 8.02
C VAL A 89 4.31 3.82 9.36
N ILE A 90 4.68 4.54 10.42
CA ILE A 90 4.11 4.35 11.75
C ILE A 90 3.89 5.69 12.43
N THR A 91 2.71 5.85 13.00
CA THR A 91 2.39 6.84 14.02
C THR A 91 2.27 6.10 15.34
N ALA A 92 3.21 6.36 16.25
CA ALA A 92 3.32 5.62 17.50
C ALA A 92 2.00 5.68 18.30
N ASP A 93 1.61 4.54 18.86
CA ASP A 93 0.38 4.36 19.66
C ASP A 93 -0.94 4.63 18.91
N GLU A 94 -0.91 4.80 17.58
CA GLU A 94 -2.10 5.10 16.76
C GLU A 94 -2.26 4.13 15.58
N CYS A 95 -1.31 4.11 14.65
CA CYS A 95 -1.42 3.32 13.43
C CYS A 95 -0.05 2.88 12.91
N LYS A 96 0.02 1.64 12.42
CA LYS A 96 1.21 1.04 11.82
C LYS A 96 0.87 0.36 10.51
N ILE A 97 1.53 0.78 9.44
CA ILE A 97 1.42 0.14 8.12
C ILE A 97 2.83 -0.21 7.65
N GLY A 98 3.16 -1.50 7.68
CA GLY A 98 4.49 -1.99 7.31
C GLY A 98 5.08 -2.98 8.32
N ILE A 99 6.39 -3.21 8.19
CA ILE A 99 7.12 -4.30 8.85
C ILE A 99 7.92 -3.85 10.08
N MET A 100 7.81 -2.59 10.48
CA MET A 100 8.49 -2.07 11.67
C MET A 100 8.01 -2.74 12.97
N PRO A 101 8.89 -2.93 13.96
CA PRO A 101 8.49 -3.37 15.30
C PRO A 101 7.75 -2.26 16.03
N GLY A 102 6.45 -2.42 16.28
CA GLY A 102 5.63 -1.36 16.91
C GLY A 102 6.08 -1.00 18.33
N TYR A 103 6.46 -2.00 19.14
CA TYR A 103 6.73 -1.86 20.57
C TYR A 103 7.94 -0.99 20.94
N ILE A 104 8.84 -0.68 19.99
CA ILE A 104 9.99 0.22 20.23
C ILE A 104 9.63 1.69 19.99
N HIS A 105 8.50 1.98 19.34
CA HIS A 105 8.08 3.33 19.03
C HIS A 105 7.25 3.86 20.20
N LYS A 106 7.52 5.10 20.64
CA LYS A 106 6.76 5.79 21.69
C LYS A 106 6.31 7.14 21.17
N LYS A 107 5.06 7.51 21.45
CA LYS A 107 4.58 8.85 21.17
C LYS A 107 5.33 9.87 22.01
N VAL A 108 5.95 10.84 21.36
CA VAL A 108 6.57 12.00 22.03
C VAL A 108 5.61 13.17 21.86
N MET A 109 5.27 13.86 22.95
CA MET A 109 4.55 15.14 22.84
C MET A 109 5.49 16.16 22.20
N LEU A 110 5.12 16.63 21.01
CA LEU A 110 5.68 17.88 20.50
C LEU A 110 5.18 19.00 21.42
N VAL A 111 6.13 19.66 22.07
CA VAL A 111 5.87 20.83 22.93
C VAL A 111 5.40 22.00 22.06
#